data_AF-A0A9K3Q6E4-F1
#
_entry.id   AF-A0A9K3Q6E4-F1
#
_cell.length_a   1.000
_cell.length_b   1.000
_cell.length_c   1.000
_cell.angle_alpha   90.00
_cell.angle_beta   90.00
_cell.angle_gamma   90.00
#
_symmetry.space_group_name_H-M   'P 1'
#
loop_
_entity.id
_entity.type
_entity.pdbx_description
1 polymer ?
#
loop_
_entity_poly.entity_id
_entity_poly.type
_entity_poly.pdbx_seq_one_letter_code
_entity_poly.pdbx_strand_id
1 'polypeptide(L)'
;MIWKIFVFVVLSTRRSSSFFLPFPPKAISKSPPSTAGKANRRDAYYAGIVRLHASLSAQDQILQYLKEWFQGDFDNYQQVVEDRKLKMEPREGGGHEHFHCTLVPLTPSSRLAAFYFDANPNRIFRFRHYQLLYNETQKPFVVEMQLSTLHPELEQLLRINSNDPLSWPRVFDEFHPDDDSNQNKLELLPKCEVAWSLDWDPIQHAYTLDIPEHTSGLHSLHAVMVYGEAIVNSTIVPGMAIRILDQLSLYPNVFYINDRGFDPFTGAYIYGNQRGVPYRLCRVSNILESSKNSTNTTSTAPSLQRHVENEDLAWTLGPEWRTDEEYQLNMEAIGGISAGINKQSYKSKMTKEMSEKGVMDVASFPKTC
;
A
#
# COMPACT_ATOMS: atom_id res chain seq x y z
N MET A 1 -4.96 -17.33 -56.05
CA MET A 1 -6.05 -16.68 -55.28
C MET A 1 -5.37 -15.95 -54.12
N ILE A 2 -4.81 -14.74 -54.20
CA ILE A 2 -5.28 -13.43 -54.65
C ILE A 2 -6.70 -13.12 -54.18
N TRP A 3 -6.82 -12.45 -53.04
CA TRP A 3 -7.88 -11.49 -52.79
C TRP A 3 -7.28 -10.16 -52.32
N LYS A 4 -7.62 -9.11 -53.06
CA LYS A 4 -7.25 -7.70 -52.88
C LYS A 4 -8.41 -6.98 -52.16
N ILE A 5 -8.02 -6.05 -51.27
CA ILE A 5 -8.44 -4.64 -51.14
C ILE A 5 -9.95 -4.32 -51.14
N PHE A 6 -10.41 -3.57 -50.12
CA PHE A 6 -11.13 -2.30 -50.33
C PHE A 6 -10.90 -1.33 -49.15
N VAL A 7 -10.26 -0.20 -49.46
CA VAL A 7 -10.14 1.00 -48.62
C VAL A 7 -11.23 1.97 -49.08
N PHE A 8 -12.06 2.46 -48.17
CA PHE A 8 -12.98 3.56 -48.45
C PHE A 8 -12.48 4.84 -47.79
N VAL A 9 -12.16 5.82 -48.62
CA VAL A 9 -11.96 7.23 -48.26
C VAL A 9 -13.31 7.92 -48.39
N VAL A 10 -13.81 8.53 -47.31
CA VAL A 10 -14.95 9.45 -47.37
C VAL A 10 -14.47 10.83 -46.93
N LEU A 11 -14.32 11.71 -47.92
CA LEU A 11 -14.21 13.16 -47.75
C LEU A 11 -15.61 13.71 -47.47
N SER A 12 -15.82 14.33 -46.32
CA SER A 12 -17.03 15.09 -46.01
C SER A 12 -16.67 16.52 -45.65
N THR A 13 -16.83 17.42 -46.63
CA THR A 13 -16.87 18.87 -46.44
C THR A 13 -18.24 19.27 -45.87
N ARG A 14 -18.29 19.88 -44.69
CA ARG A 14 -19.45 20.66 -44.26
C ARG A 14 -19.05 22.04 -43.72
N ARG A 15 -19.76 23.02 -44.28
CA ARG A 15 -19.69 24.45 -44.07
C ARG A 15 -20.16 24.87 -42.68
N SER A 16 -19.59 26.00 -42.29
CA SER A 16 -19.94 26.90 -41.20
C SER A 16 -21.43 27.24 -41.05
N SER A 17 -21.88 27.22 -39.80
CA SER A 17 -22.98 28.08 -39.32
C SER A 17 -22.67 28.46 -37.87
N SER A 18 -22.14 29.67 -37.72
CA SER A 18 -21.87 30.34 -36.45
C SER A 18 -23.17 30.85 -35.82
N PHE A 19 -23.60 30.20 -34.75
CA PHE A 19 -24.61 30.73 -33.83
C PHE A 19 -23.90 31.41 -32.66
N PHE A 20 -24.13 32.72 -32.53
CA PHE A 20 -23.78 33.50 -31.34
C PHE A 20 -24.75 33.14 -30.20
N LEU A 21 -24.22 32.55 -29.13
CA LEU A 21 -24.89 32.42 -27.85
C LEU A 21 -24.32 33.48 -26.87
N PRO A 22 -25.13 34.07 -25.99
CA PRO A 22 -24.66 35.05 -25.02
C PRO A 22 -23.78 34.37 -23.96
N PHE A 23 -22.64 35.01 -23.67
CA PHE A 23 -21.68 34.59 -22.66
C PHE A 23 -22.32 34.57 -21.26
N PRO A 24 -22.13 33.50 -20.46
CA PRO A 24 -22.42 33.55 -19.04
C PRO A 24 -21.42 34.45 -18.30
N PRO A 25 -21.80 35.01 -17.13
CA PRO A 25 -20.92 35.88 -16.35
C PRO A 25 -19.64 35.15 -15.94
N LYS A 26 -18.51 35.87 -16.02
CA LYS A 26 -17.17 35.42 -15.63
C LYS A 26 -17.19 34.78 -14.24
N ALA A 27 -17.00 33.46 -14.19
CA ALA A 27 -16.58 32.79 -12.97
C ALA A 27 -15.23 33.37 -12.55
N ILE A 28 -15.14 33.81 -11.30
CA ILE A 28 -13.89 34.24 -10.67
C ILE A 28 -13.01 32.99 -10.58
N SER A 29 -12.12 32.83 -11.55
CA SER A 29 -11.02 31.89 -11.53
C SER A 29 -10.09 32.26 -10.37
N LYS A 30 -10.31 31.64 -9.20
CA LYS A 30 -9.27 31.57 -8.17
C LYS A 30 -8.14 30.75 -8.78
N SER A 31 -7.03 31.39 -9.11
CA SER A 31 -5.79 30.69 -9.45
C SER A 31 -5.44 29.73 -8.31
N PRO A 32 -5.09 28.47 -8.59
CA PRO A 32 -4.69 27.54 -7.55
C PRO A 32 -3.49 28.15 -6.78
N PRO A 33 -3.46 28.00 -5.44
CA PRO A 33 -2.35 28.50 -4.64
C PRO A 33 -1.04 27.86 -5.12
N SER A 34 -0.01 28.67 -5.25
CA SER A 34 1.34 28.25 -5.63
C SER A 34 1.85 27.13 -4.71
N THR A 35 1.96 25.90 -5.24
CA THR A 35 2.46 24.71 -4.55
C THR A 35 3.99 24.71 -4.40
N ALA A 36 4.70 25.53 -5.17
CA ALA A 36 6.16 25.57 -5.22
C ALA A 36 6.82 25.92 -3.86
N GLY A 37 6.18 26.76 -3.04
CA GLY A 37 6.72 27.15 -1.73
C GLY A 37 6.63 26.05 -0.66
N LYS A 38 5.68 25.10 -0.79
CA LYS A 38 5.48 24.01 0.18
C LYS A 38 6.45 22.84 -0.06
N ALA A 39 6.72 22.51 -1.33
CA ALA A 39 7.69 21.47 -1.70
C ALA A 39 9.08 21.75 -1.10
N ASN A 40 9.58 22.99 -1.26
CA ASN A 40 10.90 23.40 -0.77
C ASN A 40 11.09 23.24 0.75
N ARG A 41 10.03 23.37 1.56
CA ARG A 41 10.16 23.20 3.03
C ARG A 41 10.27 21.73 3.43
N ARG A 42 9.53 20.84 2.77
CA ARG A 42 9.59 19.39 3.04
C ARG A 42 10.95 18.82 2.65
N ASP A 43 11.44 19.20 1.48
CA ASP A 43 12.75 18.74 0.99
C ASP A 43 13.88 19.20 1.91
N ALA A 44 13.81 20.43 2.42
CA ALA A 44 14.77 20.96 3.38
C ALA A 44 14.74 20.20 4.73
N TYR A 45 13.55 19.83 5.22
CA TYR A 45 13.41 19.06 6.46
C TYR A 45 14.07 17.68 6.33
N TYR A 46 13.77 16.94 5.27
CA TYR A 46 14.36 15.61 5.05
C TYR A 46 15.85 15.67 4.73
N ALA A 47 16.31 16.69 4.01
CA ALA A 47 17.74 16.94 3.84
C ALA A 47 18.45 17.18 5.19
N GLY A 48 17.76 17.81 6.16
CA GLY A 48 18.24 17.98 7.52
C GLY A 48 18.41 16.64 8.26
N ILE A 49 17.39 15.79 8.22
CA ILE A 49 17.41 14.42 8.79
C ILE A 49 18.57 13.60 8.21
N VAL A 50 18.69 13.60 6.88
CA VAL A 50 19.76 12.88 6.17
C VAL A 50 21.13 13.32 6.66
N ARG A 51 21.37 14.64 6.77
CA ARG A 51 22.64 15.18 7.26
C ARG A 51 22.90 14.80 8.71
N LEU A 52 21.87 14.75 9.54
CA LEU A 52 21.99 14.33 10.94
C LEU A 52 22.44 12.86 11.03
N HIS A 53 21.97 12.01 10.12
CA HIS A 53 22.24 10.57 10.14
C HIS A 53 23.50 10.17 9.37
N ALA A 54 24.08 11.05 8.56
CA ALA A 54 25.25 10.73 7.73
C ALA A 54 26.50 10.26 8.52
N SER A 55 26.58 10.55 9.82
CA SER A 55 27.66 10.09 10.71
C SER A 55 27.40 8.73 11.37
N LEU A 56 26.17 8.20 11.26
CA LEU A 56 25.78 6.93 11.86
C LEU A 56 26.30 5.75 11.03
N SER A 57 26.37 4.57 11.65
CA SER A 57 26.60 3.33 10.91
C SER A 57 25.47 3.12 9.88
N ALA A 58 25.72 2.38 8.80
CA ALA A 58 24.69 2.11 7.79
C ALA A 58 23.43 1.46 8.41
N GLN A 59 23.62 0.54 9.37
CA GLN A 59 22.51 -0.09 10.08
C GLN A 59 21.71 0.89 10.93
N ASP A 60 22.39 1.77 11.66
CA ASP A 60 21.73 2.82 12.44
C ASP A 60 20.97 3.79 11.54
N GLN A 61 21.53 4.14 10.37
CA GLN A 61 20.83 4.96 9.37
C GLN A 61 19.53 4.29 8.92
N ILE A 62 19.58 2.99 8.57
CA ILE A 62 18.39 2.22 8.18
C ILE A 62 17.36 2.22 9.31
N LEU A 63 17.77 1.92 10.54
CA LEU A 63 16.88 1.90 11.70
C LEU A 63 16.24 3.26 11.95
N GLN A 64 16.98 4.36 11.84
CA GLN A 64 16.42 5.70 12.04
C GLN A 64 15.45 6.07 10.91
N TYR A 65 15.80 5.80 9.66
CA TYR A 65 14.89 6.03 8.54
C TYR A 65 13.62 5.17 8.64
N LEU A 66 13.70 3.91 9.10
CA LEU A 66 12.50 3.11 9.35
C LEU A 66 11.68 3.68 10.51
N LYS A 67 12.31 4.11 11.61
CA LYS A 67 11.60 4.72 12.73
C LYS A 67 10.86 5.98 12.31
N GLU A 68 11.45 6.81 11.48
CA GLU A 68 10.87 8.10 11.08
C GLU A 68 9.92 7.96 9.89
N TRP A 69 10.29 7.20 8.87
CA TRP A 69 9.57 7.15 7.59
C TRP A 69 8.62 5.96 7.52
N PHE A 70 8.87 4.84 8.21
CA PHE A 70 8.02 3.65 8.15
C PHE A 70 6.92 3.65 9.23
N GLN A 71 6.21 4.78 9.31
CA GLN A 71 5.03 4.99 10.14
C GLN A 71 4.20 6.15 9.58
N GLY A 72 2.93 6.21 9.95
CA GLY A 72 1.99 7.21 9.44
C GLY A 72 1.00 6.64 8.42
N ASP A 73 0.42 7.53 7.64
CA ASP A 73 -0.66 7.25 6.70
C ASP A 73 -0.19 7.52 5.28
N PHE A 74 -0.50 6.61 4.35
CA PHE A 74 -0.08 6.67 2.95
C PHE A 74 -1.24 6.29 2.02
N ASP A 75 -1.33 6.95 0.87
CA ASP A 75 -2.47 6.76 -0.03
C ASP A 75 -2.06 6.92 -1.51
N ASN A 76 -2.60 6.08 -2.40
CA ASN A 76 -2.28 6.10 -3.83
C ASN A 76 -3.31 6.85 -4.71
N TYR A 77 -4.20 7.66 -4.14
CA TYR A 77 -5.28 8.35 -4.86
C TYR A 77 -4.81 9.09 -6.12
N GLN A 78 -3.69 9.81 -6.04
CA GLN A 78 -3.13 10.55 -7.18
C GLN A 78 -2.77 9.61 -8.35
N GLN A 79 -2.16 8.46 -8.05
CA GLN A 79 -1.85 7.43 -9.05
C GLN A 79 -3.13 6.92 -9.73
N VAL A 80 -4.19 6.67 -8.95
CA VAL A 80 -5.47 6.18 -9.51
C VAL A 80 -6.15 7.24 -10.38
N VAL A 81 -6.13 8.51 -9.98
CA VAL A 81 -6.66 9.61 -10.80
C VAL A 81 -5.90 9.70 -12.14
N GLU A 82 -4.58 9.53 -12.14
CA GLU A 82 -3.77 9.49 -13.35
C GLU A 82 -4.12 8.28 -14.23
N ASP A 83 -4.30 7.10 -13.63
CA ASP A 83 -4.74 5.91 -14.34
C ASP A 83 -6.09 6.11 -15.03
N ARG A 84 -7.08 6.69 -14.33
CA ARG A 84 -8.41 6.94 -14.90
C ARG A 84 -8.39 7.98 -16.01
N LYS A 85 -7.53 9.01 -15.93
CA LYS A 85 -7.31 9.94 -17.06
C LYS A 85 -6.79 9.23 -18.30
N LEU A 86 -6.02 8.15 -18.12
CA LEU A 86 -5.52 7.29 -19.19
C LEU A 86 -6.48 6.13 -19.55
N LYS A 87 -7.69 6.11 -18.98
CA LYS A 87 -8.71 5.05 -19.15
C LYS A 87 -8.20 3.66 -18.77
N MET A 88 -7.31 3.60 -17.77
CA MET A 88 -6.81 2.34 -17.23
C MET A 88 -7.68 1.94 -16.04
N GLU A 89 -8.39 0.83 -16.20
CA GLU A 89 -9.17 0.20 -15.14
C GLU A 89 -8.28 -0.69 -14.26
N PRO A 90 -8.67 -1.01 -13.01
CA PRO A 90 -7.92 -1.92 -12.16
C PRO A 90 -7.69 -3.31 -12.77
N ARG A 91 -6.71 -4.05 -12.23
CA ARG A 91 -6.42 -5.46 -12.56
C ARG A 91 -6.07 -5.68 -14.03
N GLU A 92 -6.98 -6.32 -14.77
CA GLU A 92 -6.82 -6.66 -16.20
C GLU A 92 -6.72 -5.39 -17.06
N GLY A 93 -7.23 -4.25 -16.58
CA GLY A 93 -7.05 -2.95 -17.23
C GLY A 93 -5.68 -2.31 -17.00
N GLY A 94 -4.84 -2.89 -16.13
CA GLY A 94 -3.48 -2.46 -15.84
C GLY A 94 -3.34 -1.19 -14.99
N GLY A 95 -4.45 -0.57 -14.60
CA GLY A 95 -4.48 0.49 -13.59
C GLY A 95 -4.54 -0.08 -12.17
N HIS A 96 -4.60 0.82 -11.20
CA HIS A 96 -4.55 0.50 -9.78
C HIS A 96 -5.92 0.65 -9.12
N GLU A 97 -6.18 -0.18 -8.11
CA GLU A 97 -7.21 0.08 -7.09
C GLU A 97 -6.78 1.24 -6.18
N HIS A 98 -7.74 2.01 -5.66
CA HIS A 98 -7.46 3.02 -4.64
C HIS A 98 -7.43 2.37 -3.26
N PHE A 99 -6.29 2.46 -2.59
CA PHE A 99 -6.17 2.03 -1.20
C PHE A 99 -5.26 2.93 -0.39
N HIS A 100 -5.46 2.81 0.91
CA HIS A 100 -4.76 3.51 1.96
C HIS A 100 -4.00 2.51 2.82
N CYS A 101 -2.84 2.91 3.32
CA CYS A 101 -2.00 2.16 4.25
C CYS A 101 -1.75 3.00 5.50
N THR A 102 -2.15 2.51 6.67
CA THR A 102 -1.84 3.12 7.97
C THR A 102 -0.86 2.23 8.71
N LEU A 103 0.29 2.79 9.10
CA LEU A 103 1.38 2.16 9.84
C LEU A 103 1.50 2.79 11.23
N VAL A 104 1.01 2.10 12.26
CA VAL A 104 0.98 2.59 13.64
C VAL A 104 2.13 1.98 14.44
N PRO A 105 2.99 2.79 15.10
CA PRO A 105 4.02 2.28 16.00
C PRO A 105 3.43 1.66 17.27
N LEU A 106 3.81 0.41 17.53
CA LEU A 106 3.56 -0.25 18.82
C LEU A 106 4.76 -0.08 19.77
N THR A 107 5.96 -0.32 19.24
CA THR A 107 7.24 -0.18 19.94
C THR A 107 8.25 0.50 19.00
N PRO A 108 9.46 0.85 19.45
CA PRO A 108 10.49 1.36 18.54
C PRO A 108 10.86 0.42 17.39
N SER A 109 10.58 -0.88 17.50
CA SER A 109 10.91 -1.90 16.50
C SER A 109 9.69 -2.61 15.91
N SER A 110 8.45 -2.20 16.21
CA SER A 110 7.28 -2.88 15.63
C SER A 110 6.16 -1.94 15.21
N ARG A 111 5.43 -2.34 14.17
CA ARG A 111 4.33 -1.59 13.55
C ARG A 111 3.10 -2.47 13.36
N LEU A 112 1.91 -1.94 13.64
CA LEU A 112 0.67 -2.47 13.06
C LEU A 112 0.39 -1.79 11.73
N ALA A 113 0.07 -2.58 10.72
CA ALA A 113 -0.26 -2.11 9.40
C ALA A 113 -1.69 -2.49 9.04
N ALA A 114 -2.48 -1.52 8.59
CA ALA A 114 -3.80 -1.74 8.01
C ALA A 114 -3.84 -1.22 6.58
N PHE A 115 -4.39 -2.03 5.68
CA PHE A 115 -4.64 -1.64 4.28
C PHE A 115 -6.13 -1.68 4.01
N TYR A 116 -6.69 -0.58 3.50
CA TYR A 116 -8.12 -0.45 3.27
C TYR A 116 -8.43 0.28 1.96
N PHE A 117 -9.54 -0.10 1.33
CA PHE A 117 -9.95 0.48 0.05
C PHE A 117 -10.60 1.85 0.21
N ASP A 118 -10.41 2.68 -0.81
CA ASP A 118 -11.22 3.88 -1.08
C ASP A 118 -11.27 4.87 0.09
N ALA A 119 -10.16 5.04 0.82
CA ALA A 119 -10.12 5.92 1.98
C ALA A 119 -11.28 5.69 2.99
N ASN A 120 -11.67 4.42 3.15
CA ASN A 120 -12.69 4.01 4.11
C ASN A 120 -12.09 3.02 5.11
N PRO A 121 -11.76 3.45 6.34
CA PRO A 121 -11.17 2.59 7.37
C PRO A 121 -12.00 1.36 7.72
N ASN A 122 -13.30 1.34 7.43
CA ASN A 122 -14.15 0.16 7.66
C ASN A 122 -14.00 -0.91 6.56
N ARG A 123 -13.23 -0.65 5.50
CA ARG A 123 -12.99 -1.56 4.37
C ARG A 123 -11.57 -2.11 4.35
N ILE A 124 -11.05 -2.44 5.52
CA ILE A 124 -9.73 -3.08 5.67
C ILE A 124 -9.75 -4.46 5.02
N PHE A 125 -8.80 -4.72 4.13
CA PHE A 125 -8.63 -6.01 3.47
C PHE A 125 -7.37 -6.75 3.94
N ARG A 126 -6.45 -6.07 4.63
CA ARG A 126 -5.24 -6.68 5.18
C ARG A 126 -4.83 -5.97 6.47
N PHE A 127 -4.65 -6.76 7.52
CA PHE A 127 -3.87 -6.39 8.70
C PHE A 127 -2.55 -7.16 8.73
N ARG A 128 -1.47 -6.51 9.18
CA ARG A 128 -0.18 -7.16 9.45
C ARG A 128 0.46 -6.56 10.68
N HIS A 129 1.20 -7.38 11.40
CA HIS A 129 2.20 -6.90 12.35
C HIS A 129 3.58 -7.02 11.70
N TYR A 130 4.37 -5.96 11.78
CA TYR A 130 5.74 -5.90 11.29
C TYR A 130 6.69 -5.76 12.47
N GLN A 131 7.64 -6.69 12.59
CA GLN A 131 8.71 -6.64 13.58
C GLN A 131 10.05 -6.41 12.89
N LEU A 132 10.69 -5.29 13.21
CA LEU A 132 12.03 -4.96 12.77
C LEU A 132 13.03 -5.69 13.68
N LEU A 133 13.91 -6.48 13.04
CA LEU A 133 15.00 -7.20 13.64
C LEU A 133 16.30 -6.69 13.03
N TYR A 134 17.28 -6.44 13.89
CA TYR A 134 18.60 -6.03 13.46
C TYR A 134 19.63 -6.85 14.22
N ASN A 135 20.67 -7.28 13.50
CA ASN A 135 21.81 -7.98 14.07
C ASN A 135 23.06 -7.14 13.79
N GLU A 136 23.69 -6.61 14.83
CA GLU A 136 24.87 -5.75 14.72
C GLU A 136 26.08 -6.47 14.10
N THR A 137 26.08 -7.80 14.11
CA THR A 137 27.22 -8.62 13.66
C THR A 137 27.15 -9.05 12.20
N GLN A 138 26.00 -8.90 11.54
CA GLN A 138 25.80 -9.44 10.19
C GLN A 138 26.10 -8.39 9.12
N LYS A 139 26.94 -8.77 8.14
CA LYS A 139 27.17 -8.01 6.91
C LYS A 139 26.57 -8.77 5.72
N PRO A 140 25.94 -8.09 4.73
CA PRO A 140 25.71 -6.64 4.64
C PRO A 140 24.80 -6.12 5.75
N PHE A 141 24.93 -4.83 6.09
CA PHE A 141 24.11 -4.20 7.12
C PHE A 141 22.68 -4.08 6.64
N VAL A 142 21.81 -4.96 7.14
CA VAL A 142 20.38 -4.97 6.82
C VAL A 142 19.55 -4.93 8.10
N VAL A 143 18.32 -4.45 7.97
CA VAL A 143 17.28 -4.61 8.99
C VAL A 143 16.23 -5.56 8.42
N GLU A 144 16.14 -6.74 9.00
CA GLU A 144 15.10 -7.71 8.64
C GLU A 144 13.76 -7.25 9.21
N MET A 145 12.69 -7.44 8.46
CA MET A 145 11.33 -7.21 8.91
C MET A 145 10.56 -8.53 8.83
N GLN A 146 10.17 -9.05 9.99
CA GLN A 146 9.30 -10.21 10.11
C GLN A 146 7.83 -9.80 10.04
N LEU A 147 7.05 -10.60 9.33
CA LEU A 147 5.64 -10.34 9.09
C LEU A 147 4.80 -11.37 9.84
N SER A 148 3.78 -10.90 10.57
CA SER A 148 2.83 -11.78 11.25
C SER A 148 1.39 -11.41 10.90
N THR A 149 0.53 -12.43 10.84
CA THR A 149 -0.92 -12.25 10.94
C THR A 149 -1.31 -12.07 12.41
N LEU A 150 -2.46 -11.43 12.61
CA LEU A 150 -3.02 -11.21 13.94
C LEU A 150 -3.93 -12.37 14.30
N HIS A 151 -4.08 -12.62 15.61
CA HIS A 151 -5.17 -13.45 16.12
C HIS A 151 -6.53 -12.92 15.61
N PRO A 152 -7.47 -13.78 15.19
CA PRO A 152 -8.74 -13.33 14.57
C PRO A 152 -9.55 -12.36 15.44
N GLU A 153 -9.61 -12.59 16.75
CA GLU A 153 -10.35 -11.71 17.68
C GLU A 153 -9.65 -10.36 17.87
N LEU A 154 -8.32 -10.35 17.93
CA LEU A 154 -7.54 -9.11 17.96
C LEU A 154 -7.76 -8.30 16.67
N GLU A 155 -7.72 -8.96 15.51
CA GLU A 155 -8.02 -8.32 14.24
C GLU A 155 -9.44 -7.73 14.25
N GLN A 156 -10.43 -8.45 14.76
CA GLN A 156 -11.80 -7.98 14.88
C GLN A 156 -11.92 -6.75 15.79
N LEU A 157 -11.24 -6.74 16.95
CA LEU A 157 -11.21 -5.60 17.86
C LEU A 157 -10.59 -4.36 17.19
N LEU A 158 -9.49 -4.54 16.47
CA LEU A 158 -8.85 -3.45 15.72
C LEU A 158 -9.74 -2.93 14.59
N ARG A 159 -10.50 -3.81 13.91
CA ARG A 159 -11.51 -3.41 12.90
C ARG A 159 -12.64 -2.58 13.49
N ILE A 160 -13.11 -2.91 14.69
CA ILE A 160 -14.14 -2.12 15.39
C ILE A 160 -13.60 -0.71 15.71
N ASN A 161 -12.30 -0.61 16.00
CA ASN A 161 -11.61 0.65 16.29
C ASN A 161 -10.89 1.24 15.06
N SER A 162 -11.31 0.91 13.84
CA SER A 162 -10.58 1.30 12.62
C SER A 162 -10.56 2.81 12.39
N ASN A 163 -11.54 3.54 12.91
CA ASN A 163 -11.61 5.00 12.77
C ASN A 163 -10.67 5.74 13.75
N ASP A 164 -10.04 5.05 14.70
CA ASP A 164 -9.05 5.64 15.61
C ASP A 164 -7.76 4.80 15.68
N PRO A 165 -6.89 4.88 14.66
CA PRO A 165 -5.62 4.16 14.65
C PRO A 165 -4.68 4.50 15.80
N LEU A 166 -4.81 5.69 16.41
CA LEU A 166 -3.95 6.10 17.52
C LEU A 166 -4.27 5.32 18.81
N SER A 167 -5.46 4.71 18.92
CA SER A 167 -5.83 3.84 20.03
C SER A 167 -5.32 2.40 19.89
N TRP A 168 -4.87 1.98 18.70
CA TRP A 168 -4.52 0.59 18.42
C TRP A 168 -3.42 0.02 19.33
N PRO A 169 -2.36 0.76 19.74
CA PRO A 169 -1.37 0.23 20.66
C PRO A 169 -1.98 -0.24 21.98
N ARG A 170 -2.93 0.54 22.53
CA ARG A 170 -3.66 0.15 23.74
C ARG A 170 -4.51 -1.10 23.52
N VAL A 171 -5.27 -1.15 22.42
CA VAL A 171 -6.10 -2.32 22.06
C VAL A 171 -5.23 -3.58 21.91
N PHE A 172 -4.06 -3.44 21.29
CA PHE A 172 -3.11 -4.54 21.08
C PHE A 172 -2.52 -5.03 22.41
N ASP A 173 -2.12 -4.11 23.28
CA ASP A 173 -1.51 -4.42 24.58
C ASP A 173 -2.53 -5.11 25.51
N GLU A 174 -3.74 -4.57 25.61
CA GLU A 174 -4.82 -5.04 26.48
C GLU A 174 -5.48 -6.36 26.02
N PHE A 175 -5.34 -6.71 24.73
CA PHE A 175 -5.87 -7.98 24.24
C PHE A 175 -5.13 -9.15 24.87
N HIS A 176 -5.84 -10.12 25.43
CA HIS A 176 -5.29 -11.40 25.86
C HIS A 176 -6.17 -12.51 25.27
N PRO A 177 -5.60 -13.45 24.51
CA PRO A 177 -6.37 -14.60 24.04
C PRO A 177 -6.82 -15.43 25.25
N ASP A 178 -8.00 -16.05 25.18
CA ASP A 178 -8.54 -16.86 26.27
C ASP A 178 -7.54 -17.94 26.70
N ASP A 179 -7.31 -18.07 28.02
CA ASP A 179 -6.27 -18.89 28.67
C ASP A 179 -6.28 -20.37 28.26
N ASP A 180 -7.42 -20.88 27.80
CA ASP A 180 -7.56 -22.28 27.35
C ASP A 180 -7.01 -22.52 25.93
N SER A 181 -6.72 -21.44 25.19
CA SER A 181 -6.14 -21.50 23.86
C SER A 181 -4.65 -21.12 23.98
N ASN A 182 -3.74 -22.05 23.71
CA ASN A 182 -2.29 -21.76 23.56
C ASN A 182 -2.00 -20.87 22.32
N GLN A 183 -2.92 -19.97 21.95
CA GLN A 183 -2.83 -19.16 20.76
C GLN A 183 -2.08 -17.87 21.08
N ASN A 184 -1.05 -17.58 20.29
CA ASN A 184 -0.32 -16.32 20.38
C ASN A 184 -1.16 -15.20 19.75
N LYS A 185 -0.99 -13.95 20.23
CA LYS A 185 -1.59 -12.75 19.59
C LYS A 185 -1.21 -12.61 18.11
N LEU A 186 -0.07 -13.19 17.75
CA LEU A 186 0.59 -13.09 16.45
C LEU A 186 0.93 -14.49 15.93
N GLU A 187 0.71 -14.71 14.65
CA GLU A 187 1.17 -15.90 13.92
C GLU A 187 2.18 -15.47 12.85
N LEU A 188 3.42 -15.95 12.94
CA LEU A 188 4.47 -15.63 11.98
C LEU A 188 4.12 -16.16 10.59
N LEU A 189 4.33 -15.35 9.55
CA LEU A 189 4.25 -15.78 8.17
C LEU A 189 5.63 -16.29 7.73
N PRO A 190 5.85 -17.63 7.69
CA PRO A 190 7.17 -18.16 7.45
C PRO A 190 7.67 -17.79 6.06
N LYS A 191 8.93 -17.38 5.96
CA LYS A 191 9.62 -17.01 4.70
C LYS A 191 9.16 -15.70 4.06
N CYS A 192 8.21 -14.99 4.68
CA CYS A 192 7.74 -13.69 4.20
C CYS A 192 8.63 -12.52 4.65
N GLU A 193 9.75 -12.79 5.33
CA GLU A 193 10.65 -11.76 5.83
C GLU A 193 11.27 -10.96 4.69
N VAL A 194 11.41 -9.65 4.90
CA VAL A 194 12.09 -8.75 3.96
C VAL A 194 13.29 -8.08 4.61
N ALA A 195 14.35 -7.83 3.86
CA ALA A 195 15.56 -7.17 4.35
C ALA A 195 15.65 -5.76 3.80
N TRP A 196 15.60 -4.76 4.68
CA TRP A 196 15.82 -3.35 4.35
C TRP A 196 17.30 -3.02 4.25
N SER A 197 17.66 -2.30 3.21
CA SER A 197 19.01 -1.82 2.92
C SER A 197 19.00 -0.39 2.38
N LEU A 198 20.12 0.31 2.52
CA LEU A 198 20.42 1.53 1.76
C LEU A 198 20.82 1.21 0.32
N ASP A 199 21.32 -0.01 0.07
CA ASP A 199 21.75 -0.44 -1.24
C ASP A 199 20.54 -0.78 -2.11
N TRP A 200 20.50 -0.17 -3.29
CA TRP A 200 19.53 -0.47 -4.32
C TRP A 200 19.97 -1.69 -5.14
N ASP A 201 19.20 -2.78 -5.11
CA ASP A 201 19.41 -3.92 -6.00
C ASP A 201 18.87 -3.61 -7.41
N PRO A 202 19.72 -3.61 -8.46
CA PRO A 202 19.35 -3.18 -9.81
C PRO A 202 18.36 -4.09 -10.53
N ILE A 203 18.26 -5.36 -10.11
CA ILE A 203 17.35 -6.33 -10.71
C ILE A 203 16.03 -6.30 -9.95
N GLN A 204 16.10 -6.37 -8.62
CA GLN A 204 14.90 -6.43 -7.78
C GLN A 204 14.15 -5.10 -7.77
N HIS A 205 14.84 -3.97 -7.87
CA HIS A 205 14.23 -2.65 -7.82
C HIS A 205 14.25 -1.92 -9.17
N ALA A 206 14.36 -2.66 -10.28
CA ALA A 206 14.30 -2.07 -11.63
C ALA A 206 13.03 -1.22 -11.87
N TYR A 207 11.96 -1.47 -11.13
CA TYR A 207 10.72 -0.67 -11.17
C TYR A 207 10.89 0.79 -10.70
N THR A 208 11.99 1.14 -10.04
CA THR A 208 12.28 2.52 -9.61
C THR A 208 13.13 3.31 -10.59
N LEU A 209 13.51 2.76 -11.75
CA LEU A 209 14.39 3.47 -12.68
C LEU A 209 13.74 4.75 -13.23
N ASP A 210 12.43 4.71 -13.46
CA ASP A 210 11.68 5.81 -14.06
C ASP A 210 10.90 6.66 -13.04
N ILE A 211 11.10 6.42 -11.73
CA ILE A 211 10.38 7.20 -10.71
C ILE A 211 11.11 8.52 -10.39
N PRO A 212 10.40 9.65 -10.26
CA PRO A 212 10.99 10.96 -10.00
C PRO A 212 11.86 10.99 -8.74
N GLU A 213 11.48 10.28 -7.68
CA GLU A 213 12.19 10.29 -6.41
C GLU A 213 13.58 9.65 -6.50
N HIS A 214 13.70 8.56 -7.28
CA HIS A 214 14.98 7.87 -7.50
C HIS A 214 15.93 8.72 -8.34
N THR A 215 15.43 9.28 -9.45
CA THR A 215 16.22 10.12 -10.37
C THR A 215 16.70 11.44 -9.73
N SER A 216 16.00 11.89 -8.68
CA SER A 216 16.37 13.08 -7.90
C SER A 216 17.50 12.83 -6.90
N GLY A 217 17.98 11.59 -6.76
CA GLY A 217 19.03 11.24 -5.80
C GLY A 217 18.59 11.35 -4.34
N LEU A 218 17.28 11.25 -4.08
CA LEU A 218 16.76 11.25 -2.71
C LEU A 218 17.20 9.98 -2.00
N HIS A 219 17.54 10.13 -0.72
CA HIS A 219 17.80 8.99 0.15
C HIS A 219 16.57 8.10 0.23
N SER A 220 16.80 6.79 0.14
CA SER A 220 15.76 5.79 0.14
C SER A 220 16.22 4.54 0.87
N LEU A 221 15.23 3.78 1.33
CA LEU A 221 15.41 2.41 1.77
C LEU A 221 14.74 1.48 0.77
N HIS A 222 15.39 0.36 0.51
CA HIS A 222 14.91 -0.66 -0.39
C HIS A 222 14.83 -1.98 0.35
N ALA A 223 13.77 -2.76 0.10
CA ALA A 223 13.64 -4.08 0.70
C ALA A 223 13.21 -5.13 -0.29
N VAL A 224 13.80 -6.31 -0.12
CA VAL A 224 13.55 -7.53 -0.88
C VAL A 224 13.27 -8.68 0.07
N MET A 225 12.52 -9.68 -0.37
CA MET A 225 12.31 -10.90 0.42
C MET A 225 13.64 -11.62 0.70
N VAL A 226 13.89 -11.97 1.96
CA VAL A 226 15.11 -12.66 2.42
C VAL A 226 15.29 -14.00 1.70
N TYR A 227 14.19 -14.72 1.49
CA TYR A 227 14.18 -16.04 0.86
C TYR A 227 13.86 -15.97 -0.64
N GLY A 228 13.79 -14.78 -1.22
CA GLY A 228 13.41 -14.53 -2.62
C GLY A 228 11.91 -14.66 -2.90
N GLU A 229 11.23 -15.62 -2.26
CA GLU A 229 9.79 -15.84 -2.36
C GLU A 229 9.22 -16.54 -1.12
N ALA A 230 7.91 -16.42 -0.91
CA ALA A 230 7.18 -17.18 0.10
C ALA A 230 5.97 -17.89 -0.52
N ILE A 231 5.58 -19.04 0.03
CA ILE A 231 4.32 -19.69 -0.31
C ILE A 231 3.40 -19.58 0.90
N VAL A 232 2.27 -18.92 0.73
CA VAL A 232 1.26 -18.74 1.77
C VAL A 232 -0.08 -19.31 1.34
N ASN A 233 -0.90 -19.71 2.30
CA ASN A 233 -2.29 -20.06 2.01
C ASN A 233 -3.12 -18.79 1.85
N SER A 234 -3.95 -18.76 0.81
CA SER A 234 -4.89 -17.67 0.59
C SER A 234 -5.92 -17.61 1.71
N THR A 235 -6.06 -16.44 2.32
CA THR A 235 -7.14 -16.15 3.28
C THR A 235 -8.49 -15.92 2.57
N ILE A 236 -8.47 -15.73 1.25
CA ILE A 236 -9.65 -15.42 0.43
C ILE A 236 -10.24 -16.71 -0.15
N VAL A 237 -9.39 -17.60 -0.64
CA VAL A 237 -9.77 -18.85 -1.30
C VAL A 237 -9.15 -20.03 -0.53
N PRO A 238 -9.90 -20.68 0.37
CA PRO A 238 -9.39 -21.82 1.14
C PRO A 238 -8.79 -22.91 0.23
N GLY A 239 -7.60 -23.38 0.59
CA GLY A 239 -6.85 -24.41 -0.16
C GLY A 239 -6.03 -23.88 -1.33
N MET A 240 -6.15 -22.59 -1.69
CA MET A 240 -5.30 -21.98 -2.71
C MET A 240 -3.96 -21.54 -2.09
N ALA A 241 -2.86 -22.10 -2.55
CA ALA A 241 -1.52 -21.60 -2.22
C ALA A 241 -1.14 -20.45 -3.16
N ILE A 242 -0.45 -19.45 -2.63
CA ILE A 242 0.02 -18.29 -3.37
C ILE A 242 1.51 -18.13 -3.13
N ARG A 243 2.28 -18.08 -4.22
CA ARG A 243 3.67 -17.68 -4.23
C ARG A 243 3.77 -16.17 -4.30
N ILE A 244 4.32 -15.56 -3.25
CA ILE A 244 4.43 -14.11 -3.07
C ILE A 244 5.85 -13.67 -3.41
N LEU A 245 5.93 -12.56 -4.15
CA LEU A 245 7.13 -11.78 -4.39
C LEU A 245 6.85 -10.34 -3.97
N ASP A 246 7.51 -9.89 -2.89
CA ASP A 246 7.37 -8.54 -2.37
C ASP A 246 8.67 -7.77 -2.53
N GLN A 247 8.57 -6.56 -3.06
CA GLN A 247 9.67 -5.61 -3.18
C GLN A 247 9.16 -4.24 -2.77
N LEU A 248 9.91 -3.55 -1.94
CA LEU A 248 9.50 -2.31 -1.29
C LEU A 248 10.54 -1.23 -1.53
N SER A 249 10.08 0.01 -1.66
CA SER A 249 11.00 1.16 -1.63
C SER A 249 10.36 2.31 -0.87
N LEU A 250 11.05 2.77 0.16
CA LEU A 250 10.58 3.80 1.08
C LEU A 250 11.42 5.06 0.89
N TYR A 251 10.73 6.12 0.52
CA TYR A 251 11.25 7.49 0.45
C TYR A 251 10.62 8.30 1.59
N PRO A 252 11.15 9.49 1.89
CA PRO A 252 10.62 10.28 2.99
C PRO A 252 9.13 10.63 2.83
N ASN A 253 8.65 10.84 1.61
CA ASN A 253 7.28 11.27 1.31
C ASN A 253 6.46 10.26 0.47
N VAL A 254 7.05 9.14 0.06
CA VAL A 254 6.38 8.16 -0.82
C VAL A 254 6.81 6.75 -0.43
N PHE A 255 5.86 5.82 -0.43
CA PHE A 255 6.09 4.40 -0.22
C PHE A 255 5.66 3.62 -1.47
N TYR A 256 6.61 2.93 -2.09
CA TYR A 256 6.36 2.06 -3.23
C TYR A 256 6.24 0.61 -2.78
N ILE A 257 5.18 -0.04 -3.25
CA ILE A 257 4.85 -1.45 -2.95
C ILE A 257 4.69 -2.19 -4.27
N ASN A 258 5.56 -3.17 -4.53
CA ASN A 258 5.49 -4.04 -5.71
C ASN A 258 5.14 -5.49 -5.32
N ASP A 259 3.98 -5.66 -4.69
CA ASP A 259 3.47 -6.97 -4.25
C ASP A 259 2.93 -7.75 -5.46
N ARG A 260 3.40 -8.98 -5.65
CA ARG A 260 2.94 -9.86 -6.73
C ARG A 260 2.66 -11.26 -6.20
N GLY A 261 1.48 -11.78 -6.53
CA GLY A 261 1.07 -13.14 -6.20
C GLY A 261 0.96 -14.01 -7.44
N PHE A 262 1.51 -15.22 -7.38
CA PHE A 262 1.44 -16.22 -8.45
C PHE A 262 0.94 -17.55 -7.89
N ASP A 263 0.31 -18.35 -8.74
CA ASP A 263 0.06 -19.75 -8.45
C ASP A 263 1.41 -20.50 -8.42
N PRO A 264 1.76 -21.21 -7.32
CA PRO A 264 3.07 -21.83 -7.19
C PRO A 264 3.31 -22.99 -8.17
N PHE A 265 2.27 -23.61 -8.71
CA PHE A 265 2.38 -24.79 -9.56
C PHE A 265 2.39 -24.43 -11.05
N THR A 266 1.54 -23.49 -11.46
CA THR A 266 1.35 -23.09 -12.85
C THR A 266 2.12 -21.81 -13.20
N GLY A 267 2.54 -21.04 -12.21
CA GLY A 267 3.11 -19.70 -12.39
C GLY A 267 2.10 -18.66 -12.85
N ALA A 268 0.79 -18.99 -12.86
CA ALA A 268 -0.25 -18.06 -13.27
C ALA A 268 -0.34 -16.86 -12.33
N TYR A 269 -0.57 -15.67 -12.88
CA TYR A 269 -0.70 -14.45 -12.09
C TYR A 269 -2.01 -14.46 -11.27
N ILE A 270 -1.91 -14.25 -9.96
CA ILE A 270 -3.06 -14.23 -9.05
C ILE A 270 -3.44 -12.79 -8.69
N TYR A 271 -2.50 -11.97 -8.21
CA TYR A 271 -2.76 -10.60 -7.78
C TYR A 271 -1.56 -9.67 -7.94
N GLY A 272 -1.87 -8.36 -7.91
CA GLY A 272 -0.95 -7.23 -8.06
C GLY A 272 -1.23 -6.47 -9.36
N ASN A 273 -0.35 -5.52 -9.70
CA ASN A 273 -0.40 -4.86 -11.01
C ASN A 273 0.18 -5.75 -12.11
N GLN A 274 -0.65 -6.13 -13.09
CA GLN A 274 -0.26 -7.01 -14.19
C GLN A 274 0.78 -6.42 -15.15
N ARG A 275 0.94 -5.10 -15.15
CA ARG A 275 1.95 -4.39 -15.96
C ARG A 275 3.29 -4.25 -15.24
N GLY A 276 3.39 -4.75 -14.00
CA GLY A 276 4.58 -4.61 -13.16
C GLY A 276 4.83 -3.18 -12.67
N VAL A 277 3.81 -2.32 -12.73
CA VAL A 277 3.89 -0.96 -12.17
C VAL A 277 3.60 -1.06 -10.68
N PRO A 278 4.49 -0.58 -9.79
CA PRO A 278 4.26 -0.65 -8.35
C PRO A 278 3.13 0.29 -7.93
N TYR A 279 2.50 -0.01 -6.81
CA TYR A 279 1.66 0.97 -6.13
C TYR A 279 2.52 2.10 -5.59
N ARG A 280 2.15 3.34 -5.88
CA ARG A 280 2.82 4.56 -5.41
C ARG A 280 1.95 5.23 -4.36
N LEU A 281 2.29 5.06 -3.08
CA LEU A 281 1.54 5.65 -2.00
C LEU A 281 2.21 6.94 -1.51
N CYS A 282 1.55 8.07 -1.70
CA CYS A 282 2.01 9.35 -1.18
C CYS A 282 1.73 9.42 0.33
N ARG A 283 2.70 9.91 1.11
CA ARG A 283 2.49 10.17 2.54
C ARG A 283 1.40 11.22 2.74
N VAL A 284 0.45 10.90 3.62
CA VAL A 284 -0.66 11.75 4.04
C VAL A 284 -0.36 12.37 5.40
N SER A 285 0.05 11.55 6.37
CA SER A 285 0.46 12.00 7.70
C SER A 285 1.61 11.18 8.27
N ASN A 286 2.28 11.77 9.26
CA ASN A 286 3.16 11.07 10.18
C ASN A 286 2.42 10.75 11.47
N ILE A 287 2.67 9.59 12.06
CA ILE A 287 2.23 9.25 13.41
C ILE A 287 3.49 9.24 14.29
N LEU A 288 3.55 10.14 15.26
CA LEU A 288 4.72 10.37 16.10
C LEU A 288 4.36 10.13 17.57
N GLU A 289 5.35 9.76 18.38
CA GLU A 289 5.19 9.78 19.82
C GLU A 289 5.01 11.22 20.30
N SER A 290 3.94 11.47 21.05
CA SER A 290 3.70 12.75 21.69
C SER A 290 4.78 12.95 22.75
N SER A 291 5.47 14.09 22.69
CA SER A 291 6.45 14.51 23.70
C SER A 291 5.73 14.80 25.02
N LYS A 292 5.32 13.76 25.76
CA LYS A 292 4.76 13.92 27.08
C LYS A 292 5.88 14.34 28.03
N ASN A 293 5.73 15.52 28.63
CA ASN A 293 6.49 15.90 29.82
C ASN A 293 6.18 14.86 30.91
N SER A 294 7.18 14.03 31.20
CA SER A 294 7.19 12.93 32.18
C SER A 294 6.38 13.24 33.44
N THR A 295 5.09 12.89 33.47
CA THR A 295 4.27 12.90 34.68
C THR A 295 3.61 11.52 34.86
N ASN A 296 4.24 10.70 35.71
CA ASN A 296 3.76 9.54 36.46
C ASN A 296 2.42 8.88 36.03
N THR A 297 2.31 8.40 34.80
CA THR A 297 1.21 7.53 34.37
C THR A 297 1.76 6.15 34.05
N THR A 298 1.20 5.12 34.69
CA THR A 298 1.61 3.71 34.62
C THR A 298 1.20 2.99 33.32
N SER A 299 0.70 3.72 32.32
CA SER A 299 0.37 3.16 31.01
C SER A 299 1.64 2.89 30.23
N THR A 300 1.85 1.65 29.80
CA THR A 300 2.98 1.24 28.96
C THR A 300 2.81 1.61 27.49
N ALA A 301 1.57 1.82 27.03
CA ALA A 301 1.30 2.16 25.64
C ALA A 301 1.78 3.59 25.29
N PRO A 302 2.44 3.78 24.14
CA PRO A 302 2.91 5.09 23.70
C PRO A 302 1.73 6.03 23.44
N SER A 303 1.87 7.29 23.83
CA SER A 303 0.91 8.33 23.44
C SER A 303 1.26 8.79 22.05
N LEU A 304 0.37 8.60 21.08
CA LEU A 304 0.63 8.96 19.69
C LEU A 304 -0.10 10.24 19.27
N GLN A 305 0.48 10.96 18.33
CA GLN A 305 -0.12 12.11 17.66
C GLN A 305 0.05 11.97 16.14
N ARG A 306 -1.01 12.30 15.40
CA ARG A 306 -0.98 12.38 13.93
C ARG A 306 -0.65 13.81 13.50
N HIS A 307 0.31 13.97 12.59
CA HIS A 307 0.67 15.23 11.94
C HIS A 307 0.44 15.10 10.43
N VAL A 308 -0.49 15.90 9.88
CA VAL A 308 -0.80 15.89 8.45
C VAL A 308 0.34 16.52 7.67
N GLU A 309 0.93 15.72 6.78
CA GLU A 309 1.98 16.15 5.87
C GLU A 309 1.38 16.66 4.57
N ASN A 310 0.33 16.02 4.05
CA ASN A 310 -0.27 16.33 2.76
C ASN A 310 -1.78 16.64 2.87
N GLU A 311 -2.08 17.93 3.00
CA GLU A 311 -3.45 18.46 3.11
C GLU A 311 -4.36 18.05 1.95
N ASP A 312 -3.82 17.93 0.72
CA ASP A 312 -4.62 17.56 -0.46
C ASP A 312 -5.11 16.10 -0.40
N LEU A 313 -4.51 15.29 0.47
CA LEU A 313 -4.90 13.91 0.74
C LEU A 313 -5.47 13.72 2.15
N ALA A 314 -5.60 14.76 2.97
CA ALA A 314 -6.06 14.64 4.35
C ALA A 314 -7.46 14.01 4.45
N TRP A 315 -8.31 14.27 3.46
CA TRP A 315 -9.64 13.64 3.32
C TRP A 315 -9.58 12.10 3.31
N THR A 316 -8.42 11.50 3.00
CA THR A 316 -8.27 10.05 2.96
C THR A 316 -8.18 9.40 4.35
N LEU A 317 -7.94 10.18 5.40
CA LEU A 317 -7.68 9.72 6.76
C LEU A 317 -8.90 9.19 7.51
N GLY A 318 -10.10 9.56 7.07
CA GLY A 318 -11.36 9.13 7.70
C GLY A 318 -12.48 10.18 7.56
N PRO A 319 -13.71 9.83 7.98
CA PRO A 319 -14.87 10.72 7.93
C PRO A 319 -14.69 12.04 8.71
N GLU A 320 -13.81 12.08 9.71
CA GLU A 320 -13.52 13.28 10.49
C GLU A 320 -12.66 14.32 9.76
N TRP A 321 -12.06 13.95 8.62
CA TRP A 321 -11.17 14.79 7.81
C TRP A 321 -11.82 15.30 6.52
N ARG A 322 -13.11 15.03 6.29
CA ARG A 322 -13.79 15.36 5.04
C ARG A 322 -15.29 15.56 5.24
N THR A 323 -15.95 16.10 4.21
CA THR A 323 -17.41 15.99 4.10
C THR A 323 -17.83 14.81 3.23
N ASP A 324 -19.11 14.44 3.29
CA ASP A 324 -19.65 13.39 2.40
C ASP A 324 -19.59 13.82 0.93
N GLU A 325 -19.82 15.10 0.62
CA GLU A 325 -19.74 15.62 -0.75
C GLU A 325 -18.31 15.55 -1.30
N GLU A 326 -17.32 15.94 -0.50
CA GLU A 326 -15.90 15.81 -0.87
C GLU A 326 -15.52 14.35 -1.11
N TYR A 327 -16.01 13.44 -0.27
CA TYR A 327 -15.79 12.01 -0.48
C TYR A 327 -16.38 11.54 -1.80
N GLN A 328 -17.65 11.85 -2.08
CA GLN A 328 -18.31 11.42 -3.32
C GLN A 328 -17.61 11.98 -4.56
N LEU A 329 -17.23 13.27 -4.55
CA LEU A 329 -16.51 13.89 -5.66
C LEU A 329 -15.17 13.20 -5.94
N ASN A 330 -14.41 12.86 -4.90
CA ASN A 330 -13.16 12.13 -5.07
C ASN A 330 -13.39 10.69 -5.55
N MET A 331 -14.44 10.02 -5.07
CA MET A 331 -14.81 8.68 -5.54
C MET A 331 -15.21 8.71 -7.02
N GLU A 332 -16.00 9.68 -7.46
CA GLU A 332 -16.36 9.86 -8.87
C GLU A 332 -15.12 10.04 -9.75
N ALA A 333 -14.12 10.80 -9.29
CA ALA A 333 -12.88 11.04 -10.03
C ALA A 333 -12.05 9.76 -10.29
N ILE A 334 -12.21 8.72 -9.46
CA ILE A 334 -11.52 7.44 -9.61
C ILE A 334 -12.40 6.33 -10.20
N GLY A 335 -13.60 6.67 -10.70
CA GLY A 335 -14.54 5.73 -11.30
C GLY A 335 -15.47 5.03 -10.31
N GLY A 336 -15.61 5.58 -9.10
CA GLY A 336 -16.44 5.05 -8.03
C GLY A 336 -15.68 4.15 -7.05
N ILE A 337 -16.45 3.42 -6.24
CA ILE A 337 -15.93 2.50 -5.22
C ILE A 337 -15.18 1.36 -5.90
N SER A 338 -13.92 1.14 -5.52
CA SER A 338 -13.12 0.00 -5.95
C SER A 338 -13.88 -1.29 -5.68
N ALA A 339 -14.11 -2.06 -6.75
CA ALA A 339 -14.57 -3.43 -6.64
C ALA A 339 -13.50 -4.19 -5.86
N GLY A 340 -13.75 -4.44 -4.57
CA GLY A 340 -12.89 -5.30 -3.76
C GLY A 340 -12.69 -6.65 -4.46
N ILE A 341 -11.82 -7.50 -3.92
CA ILE A 341 -11.69 -8.88 -4.45
C ILE A 341 -13.05 -9.58 -4.26
N ASN A 342 -13.87 -9.60 -5.30
CA ASN A 342 -15.16 -10.26 -5.28
C ASN A 342 -14.89 -11.77 -5.27
N LYS A 343 -14.99 -12.38 -4.09
CA LYS A 343 -14.75 -13.82 -3.86
C LYS A 343 -15.51 -14.71 -4.85
N GLN A 344 -16.70 -14.30 -5.29
CA GLN A 344 -17.54 -15.09 -6.21
C GLN A 344 -17.00 -15.07 -7.65
N SER A 345 -16.50 -13.93 -8.13
CA SER A 345 -15.94 -13.80 -9.48
C SER A 345 -14.68 -14.65 -9.67
N TYR A 346 -13.83 -14.72 -8.65
CA TYR A 346 -12.61 -15.51 -8.71
C TYR A 346 -12.91 -17.02 -8.75
N LYS A 347 -13.86 -17.48 -7.91
CA LYS A 347 -14.25 -18.89 -7.86
C LYS A 347 -14.88 -19.35 -9.18
N SER A 348 -15.71 -18.52 -9.82
CA SER A 348 -16.33 -18.86 -11.11
C SER A 348 -15.31 -18.92 -12.24
N LYS A 349 -14.36 -17.97 -12.29
CA LYS A 349 -13.29 -17.95 -13.30
C LYS A 349 -12.36 -19.16 -13.18
N MET A 350 -11.88 -19.48 -11.96
CA MET A 350 -11.04 -20.67 -11.75
C MET A 350 -11.77 -21.98 -12.04
N THR A 351 -13.03 -22.13 -11.61
CA THR A 351 -13.80 -23.35 -11.88
C THR A 351 -13.98 -23.55 -13.39
N LYS A 352 -14.24 -22.47 -14.12
CA LYS A 352 -14.35 -22.50 -15.58
C LYS A 352 -13.01 -22.87 -16.23
N GLU A 353 -11.90 -22.23 -15.87
CA GLU A 353 -10.58 -22.54 -16.43
C GLU A 353 -10.10 -23.96 -16.10
N MET A 354 -10.38 -24.47 -14.89
CA MET A 354 -10.08 -25.85 -14.52
C MET A 354 -10.95 -26.86 -15.30
N SER A 355 -12.24 -26.54 -15.53
CA SER A 355 -13.12 -27.38 -16.34
C SER A 355 -12.72 -27.41 -17.83
N GLU A 356 -12.27 -26.27 -18.38
CA GLU A 356 -11.86 -26.15 -19.78
C GLU A 356 -10.49 -26.80 -20.06
N LYS A 357 -9.59 -26.84 -19.06
CA LYS A 357 -8.28 -27.51 -19.18
C LYS A 357 -8.34 -29.03 -18.94
N GLY A 358 -9.52 -29.61 -18.70
CA GLY A 358 -9.67 -31.06 -18.47
C GLY A 358 -8.97 -31.56 -17.20
N VAL A 359 -8.66 -30.67 -16.26
CA VAL A 359 -8.02 -31.02 -14.98
C VAL A 359 -9.12 -31.35 -13.96
N MET A 360 -9.85 -32.44 -14.20
CA MET A 360 -10.70 -33.05 -13.19
C MET A 360 -10.48 -34.55 -13.18
N ASP A 361 -9.57 -34.99 -12.32
CA ASP A 361 -9.86 -36.12 -11.44
C ASP A 361 -9.08 -35.96 -10.13
N VAL A 362 -9.64 -35.17 -9.20
CA VAL A 362 -9.17 -35.09 -7.80
C VAL A 362 -10.15 -35.86 -6.93
N ALA A 363 -10.33 -37.14 -7.26
CA ALA A 363 -11.06 -38.09 -6.44
C ALA A 363 -10.09 -39.17 -5.92
N SER A 364 -9.08 -38.78 -5.14
CA SER A 364 -8.35 -39.66 -4.22
C SER A 364 -7.21 -38.92 -3.50
N PHE A 365 -7.54 -38.12 -2.50
CA PHE A 365 -6.58 -37.88 -1.42
C PHE A 365 -6.85 -38.89 -0.30
N PRO A 366 -5.87 -39.74 0.07
CA PRO A 366 -6.03 -40.61 1.21
C PRO A 366 -6.12 -39.76 2.48
N LYS A 367 -7.15 -40.02 3.30
CA LYS A 367 -7.21 -39.54 4.68
C LYS A 367 -6.07 -40.23 5.43
N THR A 368 -4.99 -39.51 5.70
CA THR A 368 -3.98 -39.94 6.68
C THR A 368 -4.43 -39.59 8.09
N CYS A 369 -4.16 -40.52 8.99
CA CYS A 369 -4.54 -40.58 10.40
C CYS A 369 -4.10 -39.39 11.25
#